data_AF-A0A9D6RWE5-F1
#
_entry.id   AF-A0A9D6RWE5-F1
#
_cell.length_a   1.000
_cell.length_b   1.000
_cell.length_c   1.000
_cell.angle_alpha   90.00
_cell.angle_beta   90.00
_cell.angle_gamma   90.00
#
_symmetry.space_group_name_H-M   'P 1'
#
loop_
_entity.id
_entity.type
_entity.pdbx_description
1 polymer ?
#
loop_
_entity_poly.entity_id
_entity_poly.type
_entity_poly.pdbx_seq_one_letter_code
_entity_poly.pdbx_strand_id
1 'polypeptide(L)'
;MFQQWVKRAPRVVAGAWFAVAGFLPVSLWFLPPIVQQRDTAAFVLIVLLPLAATGLSGSWLGAAILQRRLGGLRAFLRGAGVALGSFALLIPLYSIASVVMEPKTAGSLGEMLVQTVLALAVALLVTGWLFLPLGGVAGFLLQRIVRRGG
;
A
#
# COMPACT_ATOMS: atom_id res chain seq x y z
N MET A 1 19.86 -15.30 -7.92
CA MET A 1 20.00 -13.87 -7.55
C MET A 1 18.94 -13.41 -6.54
N PHE A 2 17.64 -13.59 -6.80
CA PHE A 2 16.54 -13.18 -5.89
C PHE A 2 16.70 -13.66 -4.43
N GLN A 3 17.09 -14.90 -4.21
CA GLN A 3 17.30 -15.47 -2.86
C GLN A 3 18.39 -14.74 -2.06
N GLN A 4 19.44 -14.22 -2.72
CA GLN A 4 20.47 -13.43 -2.04
C GLN A 4 19.91 -12.08 -1.58
N TRP A 5 19.04 -11.46 -2.38
CA TRP A 5 18.34 -10.22 -2.02
C TRP A 5 17.35 -10.43 -0.86
N VAL A 6 16.60 -11.54 -0.86
CA VAL A 6 15.70 -11.88 0.25
C VAL A 6 16.46 -12.01 1.57
N LYS A 7 17.66 -12.59 1.56
CA LYS A 7 18.52 -12.72 2.75
C LYS A 7 19.14 -11.39 3.18
N ARG A 8 19.65 -10.59 2.23
CA ARG A 8 20.37 -9.33 2.51
C ARG A 8 19.44 -8.17 2.87
N ALA A 9 18.30 -8.07 2.20
CA ALA A 9 17.39 -6.92 2.29
C ALA A 9 15.91 -7.35 2.27
N PRO A 10 15.44 -8.17 3.23
CA PRO A 10 14.06 -8.67 3.25
C PRO A 10 13.02 -7.54 3.31
N ARG A 11 13.34 -6.44 4.01
CA ARG A 11 12.45 -5.26 4.09
C ARG A 11 12.25 -4.60 2.73
N VAL A 12 13.32 -4.45 1.94
CA VAL A 12 13.25 -3.83 0.61
C VAL A 12 12.46 -4.72 -0.35
N VAL A 13 12.72 -6.03 -0.33
CA VAL A 13 12.00 -6.99 -1.19
C VAL A 13 10.51 -7.04 -0.85
N ALA A 14 10.16 -7.10 0.45
CA ALA A 14 8.76 -7.07 0.88
C ALA A 14 8.08 -5.74 0.51
N GLY A 15 8.76 -4.61 0.73
CA GLY A 15 8.25 -3.30 0.35
C GLY A 15 7.98 -3.20 -1.14
N ALA A 16 8.93 -3.58 -1.99
CA ALA A 16 8.75 -3.60 -3.44
C ALA A 16 7.59 -4.51 -3.88
N TRP A 17 7.48 -5.71 -3.28
CA TRP A 17 6.41 -6.65 -3.59
C TRP A 17 5.01 -6.09 -3.27
N PHE A 18 4.84 -5.50 -2.09
CA PHE A 18 3.56 -4.91 -1.69
C PHE A 18 3.28 -3.57 -2.40
N ALA A 19 4.30 -2.81 -2.77
CA ALA A 19 4.14 -1.64 -3.64
C ALA A 19 3.58 -2.04 -5.01
N VAL A 20 4.11 -3.09 -5.63
CA VAL A 20 3.58 -3.63 -6.90
C VAL A 20 2.15 -4.14 -6.73
N ALA A 21 1.88 -4.87 -5.64
CA ALA A 21 0.53 -5.37 -5.36
C ALA A 21 -0.49 -4.24 -5.13
N GLY A 22 -0.09 -3.16 -4.47
CA GLY A 22 -0.91 -1.96 -4.25
C GLY A 22 -1.09 -1.11 -5.51
N PHE A 23 -0.07 -1.06 -6.38
CA PHE A 23 -0.10 -0.34 -7.64
C PHE A 23 -1.17 -0.86 -8.60
N LEU A 24 -1.30 -2.18 -8.69
CA LEU A 24 -2.17 -2.86 -9.65
C LEU A 24 -3.63 -2.36 -9.63
N PRO A 25 -4.36 -2.45 -8.51
CA PRO A 25 -5.77 -2.01 -8.48
C PRO A 25 -5.91 -0.51 -8.71
N VAL A 26 -5.00 0.29 -8.15
CA VAL A 26 -5.01 1.76 -8.29
C VAL A 26 -4.79 2.16 -9.74
N SER A 27 -3.83 1.54 -10.41
CA SER A 27 -3.46 1.91 -11.78
C SER A 27 -4.49 1.47 -12.80
N LEU A 28 -5.08 0.28 -12.62
CA LEU A 28 -6.12 -0.20 -13.51
C LEU A 28 -7.36 0.70 -13.49
N TRP A 29 -7.67 1.31 -12.34
CA TRP A 29 -8.88 2.12 -12.18
C TRP A 29 -8.65 3.61 -12.45
N PHE A 30 -7.57 4.18 -11.91
CA PHE A 30 -7.37 5.64 -11.87
C PHE A 30 -6.33 6.16 -12.85
N LEU A 31 -5.41 5.33 -13.35
CA LEU A 31 -4.36 5.81 -14.25
C LEU A 31 -4.91 6.33 -15.59
N PRO A 32 -5.88 5.68 -16.28
CA PRO A 32 -6.39 6.19 -17.55
C PRO A 32 -6.95 7.62 -17.50
N PRO A 33 -7.88 7.97 -16.58
CA PRO A 33 -8.40 9.34 -16.52
C PRO A 33 -7.35 10.36 -16.10
N ILE A 34 -6.44 10.01 -15.17
CA ILE A 34 -5.37 10.92 -14.71
C ILE A 34 -4.42 11.27 -15.85
N VAL A 35 -4.01 10.27 -16.64
CA VAL A 35 -3.10 10.49 -17.78
C VAL A 35 -3.78 11.32 -18.88
N GLN A 36 -5.08 11.12 -19.11
CA GLN A 36 -5.84 11.91 -20.09
C GLN A 36 -5.95 13.39 -19.68
N GLN A 37 -6.17 13.66 -18.39
CA GLN A 37 -6.31 15.02 -17.86
C GLN A 37 -4.96 15.73 -17.62
N ARG A 38 -3.84 14.99 -17.70
CA ARG A 38 -2.48 15.48 -17.38
C ARG A 38 -2.38 16.13 -16.00
N ASP A 39 -3.16 15.63 -15.06
CA ASP A 39 -3.20 16.15 -13.70
C ASP A 39 -2.08 15.53 -12.86
N THR A 40 -0.97 16.28 -12.75
CA THR A 40 0.19 15.87 -11.96
C THR A 40 -0.14 15.72 -10.48
N ALA A 41 -1.03 16.57 -9.92
CA ALA A 41 -1.40 16.49 -8.52
C ALA A 41 -2.20 15.22 -8.25
N ALA A 42 -3.19 14.92 -9.10
CA ALA A 42 -3.93 13.66 -9.03
C ALA A 42 -3.02 12.45 -9.19
N PHE A 43 -2.04 12.48 -10.10
CA PHE A 43 -1.07 11.39 -10.25
C PHE A 43 -0.28 11.14 -8.97
N VAL A 44 0.20 12.20 -8.31
CA VAL A 44 0.96 12.06 -7.07
C VAL A 44 0.07 11.55 -5.94
N LEU A 45 -1.10 12.16 -5.74
CA LEU A 45 -2.00 11.87 -4.62
C LEU A 45 -2.69 10.50 -4.74
N ILE A 46 -3.07 10.10 -5.96
CA ILE A 46 -3.88 8.90 -6.20
C ILE A 46 -3.01 7.70 -6.60
N VAL A 47 -1.84 7.90 -7.23
CA VAL A 47 -1.00 6.79 -7.71
C VAL A 47 0.28 6.65 -6.86
N LEU A 48 1.08 7.69 -6.77
CA LEU A 48 2.38 7.60 -6.09
C LEU A 48 2.24 7.47 -4.56
N LEU A 49 1.28 8.17 -3.97
CA LEU A 49 1.10 8.17 -2.52
C LEU A 49 0.62 6.81 -1.99
N PRO A 50 -0.39 6.14 -2.58
CA PRO A 50 -0.76 4.78 -2.15
C PRO A 50 0.34 3.76 -2.42
N LEU A 51 1.09 3.91 -3.52
CA LEU A 51 2.28 3.09 -3.79
C LEU A 51 3.32 3.21 -2.68
N ALA A 52 3.62 4.44 -2.26
CA ALA A 52 4.55 4.69 -1.17
C ALA A 52 4.04 4.13 0.16
N ALA A 53 2.77 4.34 0.49
CA ALA A 53 2.17 3.83 1.73
C ALA A 53 2.17 2.29 1.79
N THR A 54 1.80 1.61 0.69
CA THR A 54 1.83 0.14 0.59
C THR A 54 3.25 -0.41 0.62
N GLY A 55 4.20 0.26 -0.03
CA GLY A 55 5.61 -0.09 0.02
C GLY A 55 6.21 0.06 1.43
N LEU A 56 5.95 1.17 2.11
CA LEU A 56 6.42 1.41 3.48
C LEU A 56 5.82 0.39 4.45
N SER A 57 4.49 0.20 4.41
CA SER A 57 3.80 -0.81 5.23
C SER A 57 4.33 -2.22 4.94
N GLY A 58 4.54 -2.57 3.68
CA GLY A 58 5.11 -3.84 3.24
C GLY A 58 6.56 -4.04 3.72
N SER A 59 7.35 -2.98 3.72
CA SER A 59 8.74 -3.04 4.20
C SER A 59 8.83 -3.31 5.71
N TRP A 60 7.85 -2.80 6.47
CA TRP A 60 7.84 -2.94 7.92
C TRP A 60 7.15 -4.22 8.38
N LEU A 61 5.91 -4.45 7.95
CA LEU A 61 5.06 -5.56 8.37
C LEU A 61 5.28 -6.81 7.51
N GLY A 62 5.50 -6.63 6.21
CA GLY A 62 5.64 -7.72 5.24
C GLY A 62 6.99 -8.45 5.30
N ALA A 63 8.06 -7.79 5.77
CA ALA A 63 9.40 -8.38 5.86
C ALA A 63 9.43 -9.67 6.68
N ALA A 64 8.60 -9.75 7.72
CA ALA A 64 8.56 -10.91 8.59
C ALA A 64 7.85 -12.13 7.95
N ILE A 65 7.21 -11.97 6.78
CA ILE A 65 6.77 -13.09 5.91
C ILE A 65 7.98 -13.80 5.29
N LEU A 66 9.03 -13.03 4.94
CA LEU A 66 10.26 -13.56 4.33
C LEU A 66 11.19 -14.20 5.37
N GLN A 67 11.21 -13.67 6.59
CA GLN A 67 12.15 -14.10 7.64
C GLN A 67 11.67 -15.31 8.46
N ARG A 68 10.35 -15.53 8.56
CA ARG A 68 9.78 -16.59 9.39
C ARG A 68 9.13 -17.65 8.50
N ARG A 69 9.29 -18.94 8.84
CA ARG A 69 8.49 -20.02 8.24
C ARG A 69 7.04 -19.92 8.73
N LEU A 70 6.27 -19.04 8.10
CA LEU A 70 4.84 -18.91 8.35
C LEU A 70 4.06 -19.97 7.54
N GLY A 71 3.00 -20.53 8.12
CA GLY A 71 1.99 -21.29 7.37
C GLY A 71 1.24 -20.38 6.37
N GLY A 72 0.55 -20.99 5.39
CA GLY A 72 -0.15 -20.25 4.33
C GLY A 72 -1.15 -19.22 4.87
N LEU A 73 -2.00 -19.63 5.82
CA LEU A 73 -2.99 -18.75 6.44
C LEU A 73 -2.35 -17.58 7.21
N ARG A 74 -1.27 -17.83 7.96
CA ARG A 74 -0.55 -16.76 8.69
C ARG A 74 0.11 -15.75 7.75
N ALA A 75 0.63 -16.21 6.61
CA ALA A 75 1.17 -15.33 5.58
C ALA A 75 0.07 -14.48 4.92
N PHE A 76 -1.09 -15.09 4.65
CA PHE A 76 -2.27 -14.38 4.16
C PHE A 76 -2.74 -13.29 5.13
N LEU A 77 -2.98 -13.65 6.40
CA LEU A 77 -3.44 -12.68 7.41
C LEU A 77 -2.43 -11.54 7.61
N ARG A 78 -1.12 -11.81 7.52
CA ARG A 78 -0.12 -10.75 7.54
C ARG A 78 -0.16 -9.86 6.30
N GLY A 79 -0.37 -10.42 5.12
CA GLY A 79 -0.57 -9.64 3.90
C GLY A 79 -1.78 -8.72 4.00
N ALA A 80 -2.89 -9.20 4.57
CA ALA A 80 -4.05 -8.37 4.89
C ALA A 80 -3.70 -7.27 5.92
N GLY A 81 -2.90 -7.60 6.92
CA GLY A 81 -2.36 -6.62 7.89
C GLY A 81 -1.48 -5.55 7.25
N VAL A 82 -0.70 -5.86 6.21
CA VAL A 82 0.05 -4.87 5.41
C VAL A 82 -0.91 -3.90 4.72
N ALA A 83 -1.99 -4.40 4.12
CA ALA A 83 -3.00 -3.56 3.49
C ALA A 83 -3.63 -2.60 4.52
N LEU A 84 -4.05 -3.10 5.70
CA LEU A 84 -4.56 -2.24 6.79
C LEU A 84 -3.52 -1.19 7.24
N GLY A 85 -2.27 -1.60 7.41
CA GLY A 85 -1.18 -0.69 7.77
C GLY A 85 -0.97 0.40 6.72
N SER A 86 -1.16 0.09 5.44
CA SER A 86 -1.03 1.09 4.38
C SER A 86 -2.16 2.11 4.40
N PHE A 87 -3.40 1.72 4.74
CA PHE A 87 -4.49 2.67 4.95
C PHE A 87 -4.20 3.63 6.12
N ALA A 88 -3.67 3.09 7.22
CA ALA A 88 -3.29 3.92 8.37
C ALA A 88 -2.18 4.92 8.02
N LEU A 89 -1.20 4.52 7.21
CA LEU A 89 -0.14 5.42 6.71
C LEU A 89 -0.66 6.42 5.68
N LEU A 90 -1.67 6.06 4.90
CA LEU A 90 -2.23 6.93 3.88
C LEU A 90 -2.85 8.19 4.49
N ILE A 91 -3.48 8.10 5.67
CA ILE A 91 -4.13 9.24 6.35
C ILE A 91 -3.15 10.42 6.52
N PRO A 92 -2.06 10.31 7.29
CA PRO A 92 -1.15 11.43 7.50
C PRO A 92 -0.44 11.84 6.20
N LEU A 93 -0.08 10.89 5.33
CA LEU A 93 0.57 11.20 4.07
C LEU A 93 -0.33 12.03 3.14
N TYR A 94 -1.61 11.67 3.06
CA TYR A 94 -2.57 12.33 2.19
C TYR A 94 -2.91 13.72 2.72
N SER A 95 -3.11 13.87 4.04
CA SER A 95 -3.33 15.17 4.65
C SER A 95 -2.16 16.12 4.44
N ILE A 96 -0.91 15.66 4.63
CA ILE A 96 0.28 16.48 4.40
C ILE A 96 0.40 16.84 2.91
N ALA A 97 0.26 15.85 2.02
CA ALA A 97 0.40 16.08 0.58
C ALA A 97 -0.66 17.06 0.04
N SER A 98 -1.90 16.97 0.53
CA SER A 98 -2.99 17.87 0.13
C SER A 98 -2.72 19.31 0.56
N VAL A 99 -2.23 19.53 1.79
CA VAL A 99 -1.87 20.87 2.27
C VAL A 99 -0.72 21.48 1.45
N VAL A 100 0.26 20.66 1.06
CA VAL A 100 1.42 21.12 0.27
C VAL A 100 1.04 21.40 -1.19
N MET A 101 0.21 20.55 -1.78
CA MET A 101 -0.14 20.63 -3.20
C MET A 101 -1.30 21.60 -3.49
N GLU A 102 -2.25 21.74 -2.57
CA GLU A 102 -3.44 22.58 -2.74
C GLU A 102 -3.71 23.49 -1.52
N PRO A 103 -2.79 24.41 -1.19
CA PRO A 103 -2.89 25.23 0.02
C PRO A 103 -4.10 26.19 0.01
N LYS A 104 -4.71 26.44 -1.15
CA LYS A 104 -5.85 27.37 -1.30
C LYS A 104 -7.20 26.72 -0.99
N THR A 105 -7.29 25.39 -1.09
CA THR A 105 -8.48 24.59 -0.80
C THR A 105 -8.35 23.86 0.54
N ALA A 106 -7.13 23.78 1.09
CA ALA A 106 -6.85 23.22 2.40
C ALA A 106 -7.48 24.07 3.52
N GLY A 107 -8.48 23.51 4.21
CA GLY A 107 -8.93 24.00 5.51
C GLY A 107 -7.84 23.85 6.58
N SER A 108 -8.21 23.97 7.85
CA SER A 108 -7.24 23.70 8.92
C SER A 108 -6.74 22.24 8.83
N LEU A 109 -5.47 21.99 9.21
CA LEU A 109 -4.88 20.64 9.15
C LEU A 109 -5.70 19.60 9.94
N GLY A 110 -6.34 20.03 11.03
CA GLY A 110 -7.28 19.21 11.80
C GLY A 110 -8.52 18.81 11.00
N GLU A 111 -9.15 19.74 10.28
CA GLU A 111 -10.32 19.45 9.43
C GLU A 111 -9.94 18.49 8.29
N MET A 112 -8.79 18.71 7.64
CA MET A 112 -8.32 17.81 6.58
C MET A 112 -8.03 16.41 7.11
N LEU A 113 -7.45 16.27 8.30
CA LEU A 113 -7.27 14.96 8.94
C LEU A 113 -8.61 14.26 9.17
N VAL A 114 -9.60 14.96 9.74
CA VAL A 114 -10.93 14.38 9.99
C VAL A 114 -11.60 13.97 8.68
N GLN A 115 -11.58 14.82 7.65
CA GLN A 115 -12.12 14.51 6.33
C GLN A 115 -11.41 13.32 5.68
N THR A 116 -10.08 13.25 5.78
CA THR A 116 -9.27 12.16 5.23
C THR A 116 -9.55 10.84 5.95
N VAL A 117 -9.69 10.86 7.28
CA VAL A 117 -10.07 9.69 8.08
C VAL A 117 -11.46 9.19 7.68
N LEU A 118 -12.44 10.09 7.56
CA LEU A 118 -13.80 9.73 7.13
C LEU A 118 -13.82 9.17 5.70
N ALA A 119 -13.14 9.84 4.77
CA ALA A 119 -13.04 9.40 3.38
C ALA A 119 -12.39 8.02 3.28
N LEU A 120 -11.32 7.77 4.05
CA LEU A 120 -10.66 6.46 4.08
C LEU A 120 -11.47 5.40 4.80
N ALA A 121 -12.23 5.74 5.83
CA ALA A 121 -13.15 4.80 6.47
C ALA A 121 -14.26 4.37 5.49
N VAL A 122 -14.84 5.31 4.75
CA VAL A 122 -15.82 5.02 3.69
C VAL A 122 -15.16 4.22 2.57
N ALA A 123 -13.96 4.60 2.10
CA ALA A 123 -13.23 3.85 1.10
C ALA A 123 -12.91 2.43 1.56
N LEU A 124 -12.53 2.22 2.82
CA LEU A 124 -12.27 0.90 3.40
C LEU A 124 -13.56 0.07 3.48
N LEU A 125 -14.70 0.68 3.80
CA LEU A 125 -15.99 -0.02 3.77
C LEU A 125 -16.39 -0.41 2.34
N VAL A 126 -16.22 0.50 1.38
CA VAL A 126 -16.66 0.33 -0.01
C VAL A 126 -15.70 -0.54 -0.82
N THR A 127 -14.41 -0.49 -0.54
CA THR A 127 -13.36 -1.15 -1.35
C THR A 127 -12.42 -2.04 -0.54
N GLY A 128 -12.43 -1.96 0.79
CA GLY A 128 -11.54 -2.75 1.64
C GLY A 128 -11.78 -4.25 1.54
N TRP A 129 -12.99 -4.68 1.17
CA TRP A 129 -13.28 -6.07 0.84
C TRP A 129 -12.53 -6.58 -0.40
N LEU A 130 -12.03 -5.69 -1.28
CA LEU A 130 -11.12 -6.04 -2.39
C LEU A 130 -9.66 -5.96 -1.95
N PHE A 131 -9.29 -4.87 -1.25
CA PHE A 131 -7.89 -4.63 -0.86
C PHE A 131 -7.37 -5.63 0.17
N LEU A 132 -8.19 -6.08 1.12
CA LEU A 132 -7.80 -7.06 2.14
C LEU A 132 -7.45 -8.43 1.52
N PRO A 133 -8.28 -9.04 0.66
CA PRO A 133 -7.90 -10.24 -0.07
C PRO A 133 -6.69 -10.05 -0.96
N LEU A 134 -6.55 -8.92 -1.67
CA LEU A 134 -5.38 -8.66 -2.52
C LEU A 134 -4.09 -8.62 -1.71
N GLY A 135 -4.09 -7.91 -0.57
CA GLY A 135 -2.97 -7.92 0.37
C GLY A 135 -2.68 -9.32 0.89
N GLY A 136 -3.71 -10.09 1.26
CA GLY A 136 -3.55 -11.45 1.74
C GLY A 136 -2.99 -12.41 0.69
N VAL A 137 -3.49 -12.35 -0.55
CA VAL A 137 -2.97 -13.13 -1.69
C VAL A 137 -1.52 -12.75 -1.96
N ALA A 138 -1.18 -11.45 -1.96
CA ALA A 138 0.19 -11.01 -2.12
C ALA A 138 1.11 -11.58 -1.03
N GLY A 139 0.68 -11.58 0.24
CA GLY A 139 1.43 -12.19 1.34
C GLY A 139 1.60 -13.71 1.21
N PHE A 140 0.54 -14.41 0.79
CA PHE A 140 0.59 -15.85 0.53
C PHE A 140 1.54 -16.20 -0.63
N LEU A 141 1.47 -15.46 -1.74
CA LEU A 141 2.34 -15.65 -2.90
C LEU A 141 3.80 -15.39 -2.54
N LEU A 142 4.08 -14.32 -1.79
CA LEU A 142 5.43 -14.00 -1.32
C LEU A 142 6.03 -15.17 -0.53
N GLN A 143 5.24 -15.78 0.36
CA GLN A 143 5.66 -16.96 1.12
C GLN A 143 5.94 -18.17 0.23
N ARG A 144 5.12 -18.42 -0.80
CA ARG A 144 5.30 -19.54 -1.73
C ARG A 144 6.57 -19.39 -2.57
N ILE A 145 6.87 -18.17 -3.02
CA ILE A 145 8.07 -17.87 -3.81
C ILE A 145 9.33 -18.17 -2.99
N VAL A 146 9.36 -17.76 -1.71
CA VAL A 146 10.50 -18.06 -0.83
C VAL A 146 10.66 -19.56 -0.61
N ARG A 147 9.56 -20.28 -0.33
CA ARG A 147 9.58 -21.72 -0.05
C ARG A 147 10.00 -22.59 -1.24
N ARG A 148 9.78 -22.15 -2.48
CA ARG A 148 10.16 -22.93 -3.67
C ARG A 148 11.63 -22.75 -4.07
N GLY A 149 12.29 -21.68 -3.60
CA GLY A 149 13.66 -21.35 -3.99
C GLY A 149 14.72 -21.59 -2.91
N GLY A 150 14.37 -22.27 -1.81
CA GLY A 150 15.29 -22.67 -0.75
C GLY A 150 14.97 -24.07 -0.27
#